data_AF-A0A7W0TA82-F1
#
_entry.id   AF-A0A7W0TA82-F1
#
_cell.length_a   1.000
_cell.length_b   1.000
_cell.length_c   1.000
_cell.angle_alpha   90.00
_cell.angle_beta   90.00
_cell.angle_gamma   90.00
#
_symmetry.space_group_name_H-M   'P 1'
#
loop_
_entity.id
_entity.type
_entity.pdbx_description
1 polymer ?
#
loop_
_entity_poly.entity_id
_entity_poly.type
_entity_poly.pdbx_seq_one_letter_code
_entity_poly.pdbx_strand_id
1 'polypeptide(L)'
;MDSFFLLQTIGPMLGVASMVLAALVVAPVILYVVARWRAHREVTPDSQLGIKFALHYFAISAFQLALAGAALLLYLLISPGSDKGAGYRAAFGFLLPAGLVLALHLGLLNRTNDAYVPGVRRLFLGYNLLVTGLVGFVALVIGFQALFAKGSSRGVGHMAGSMIIVYGSAWIAIGWKLGQLVLGGGGFGSMGAPPLATMTANTPPAPSAVGLPALGGGAYPPIDPTQQGPT
;
A
#
# COMPACT_ATOMS: atom_id res chain seq x y z
N MET A 1 37.89 -17.85 7.36
CA MET A 1 36.64 -17.24 7.86
C MET A 1 35.82 -18.37 8.42
N ASP A 2 35.61 -18.40 9.73
CA ASP A 2 34.99 -19.55 10.38
C ASP A 2 33.52 -19.65 9.98
N SER A 3 33.10 -20.82 9.54
CA SER A 3 31.70 -21.13 9.16
C SER A 3 30.69 -20.73 10.24
N PHE A 4 31.11 -20.76 11.51
CA PHE A 4 30.34 -20.28 12.66
C PHE A 4 30.05 -18.78 12.63
N PHE A 5 31.04 -17.94 12.29
CA PHE A 5 30.87 -16.49 12.16
C PHE A 5 29.92 -16.14 11.01
N LEU A 6 30.01 -16.89 9.91
CA LEU A 6 29.14 -16.75 8.74
C LEU A 6 27.67 -17.05 9.10
N LEU A 7 27.41 -18.15 9.82
CA LEU A 7 26.09 -18.52 10.34
C LEU A 7 25.53 -17.48 11.32
N GLN A 8 26.36 -16.97 12.23
CA GLN A 8 25.95 -15.98 13.24
C GLN A 8 25.56 -14.64 12.61
N THR A 9 26.19 -14.27 11.48
CA THR A 9 25.90 -13.02 10.77
C THR A 9 24.72 -13.16 9.80
N ILE A 10 24.61 -14.29 9.09
CA ILE A 10 23.54 -14.54 8.12
C ILE A 10 22.19 -14.80 8.80
N GLY A 11 22.17 -15.50 9.94
CA GLY A 11 20.94 -15.89 10.62
C GLY A 11 19.99 -14.71 10.89
N PRO A 12 20.44 -13.63 11.57
CA PRO A 12 19.62 -12.45 11.81
C PRO A 12 19.16 -11.75 10.53
N MET A 13 20.03 -11.68 9.50
CA MET A 13 19.67 -11.07 8.21
C MET A 13 18.56 -11.84 7.50
N LEU A 14 18.62 -13.17 7.50
CA LEU A 14 17.54 -14.01 6.94
C LEU A 14 16.25 -13.88 7.76
N GLY A 15 16.34 -13.79 9.08
CA GLY A 15 15.18 -13.55 9.95
C GLY A 15 14.48 -12.23 9.61
N VAL A 16 15.24 -11.14 9.48
CA VAL A 16 14.70 -9.83 9.07
C VAL A 16 14.13 -9.90 7.65
N ALA A 17 14.88 -10.46 6.70
CA ALA A 17 14.46 -10.53 5.31
C ALA A 17 13.16 -11.33 5.15
N SER A 18 13.04 -12.46 5.86
CA SER A 18 11.82 -13.27 5.86
C SER A 18 10.65 -12.55 6.52
N MET A 19 10.85 -11.83 7.63
CA MET A 19 9.80 -11.00 8.23
C MET A 19 9.32 -9.90 7.29
N VAL A 20 10.24 -9.18 6.63
CA VAL A 20 9.90 -8.13 5.67
C VAL A 20 9.17 -8.73 4.47
N LEU A 21 9.64 -9.85 3.93
CA LEU A 21 8.97 -10.54 2.83
C LEU A 21 7.57 -11.00 3.22
N ALA A 22 7.41 -11.59 4.40
CA ALA A 22 6.11 -12.00 4.93
C ALA A 22 5.18 -10.78 5.08
N ALA A 23 5.68 -9.66 5.59
CA ALA A 23 4.91 -8.42 5.68
C ALA A 23 4.50 -7.86 4.30
N LEU A 24 5.33 -8.01 3.27
CA LEU A 24 5.03 -7.56 1.90
C LEU A 24 4.01 -8.46 1.19
N VAL A 25 3.94 -9.75 1.54
CA VAL A 25 3.04 -10.72 0.91
C VAL A 25 1.71 -10.83 1.66
N VAL A 26 1.75 -10.91 2.99
CA VAL A 26 0.56 -11.17 3.82
C VAL A 26 -0.20 -9.88 4.15
N ALA A 27 0.51 -8.78 4.45
CA ALA A 27 -0.16 -7.55 4.85
C ALA A 27 -1.15 -7.01 3.79
N PRO A 28 -0.88 -7.06 2.47
CA PRO A 28 -1.85 -6.64 1.46
C PRO A 28 -3.18 -7.40 1.54
N VAL A 29 -3.15 -8.70 1.85
CA VAL A 29 -4.39 -9.48 2.01
C VAL A 29 -5.20 -8.95 3.19
N ILE A 30 -4.54 -8.74 4.34
CA ILE A 30 -5.18 -8.21 5.54
C ILE A 30 -5.70 -6.79 5.29
N LEU A 31 -4.90 -5.92 4.67
CA LEU A 31 -5.26 -4.55 4.35
C LEU A 31 -6.44 -4.49 3.36
N TYR A 32 -6.51 -5.42 2.41
CA TYR A 32 -7.64 -5.50 1.49
C TYR A 32 -8.94 -5.87 2.22
N VAL A 33 -8.89 -6.88 3.10
CA VAL A 33 -10.04 -7.26 3.94
C VAL A 33 -10.49 -6.09 4.80
N VAL A 34 -9.57 -5.38 5.44
CA VAL A 34 -9.88 -4.19 6.26
C VAL A 34 -10.48 -3.08 5.40
N ALA A 35 -9.91 -2.79 4.22
CA ALA A 35 -10.43 -1.78 3.31
C ALA A 35 -11.85 -2.13 2.85
N ARG A 36 -12.08 -3.39 2.47
CA ARG A 36 -13.38 -3.89 2.00
C ARG A 36 -14.42 -3.84 3.10
N TRP A 37 -14.07 -4.28 4.31
CA TRP A 37 -14.94 -4.23 5.47
C TRP A 37 -15.35 -2.79 5.82
N ARG A 38 -14.42 -1.84 5.75
CA ARG A 38 -14.71 -0.42 5.96
C ARG A 38 -15.65 0.14 4.89
N ALA A 39 -15.41 -0.16 3.62
CA ALA A 39 -16.23 0.32 2.51
C ALA A 39 -17.69 -0.19 2.58
N HIS A 40 -17.92 -1.38 3.15
CA HIS A 40 -19.28 -1.90 3.38
C HIS A 40 -20.08 -1.12 4.44
N ARG A 41 -19.42 -0.30 5.27
CA ARG A 41 -20.07 0.54 6.28
C ARG A 41 -20.33 1.97 5.81
N GLU A 42 -19.86 2.33 4.61
CA GLU A 42 -20.07 3.65 4.04
C GLU A 42 -21.41 3.72 3.30
N VAL A 43 -22.09 4.88 3.36
CA VAL A 43 -23.39 5.11 2.69
C VAL A 43 -23.27 4.92 1.18
N THR A 44 -22.13 5.30 0.61
CA THR A 44 -21.82 5.17 -0.81
C THR A 44 -20.52 4.40 -0.98
N PRO A 45 -20.57 3.06 -1.12
CA PRO A 45 -19.37 2.25 -1.29
C PRO A 45 -18.57 2.65 -2.53
N ASP A 46 -17.24 2.73 -2.41
CA ASP A 46 -16.36 3.04 -3.53
C ASP A 46 -16.33 1.90 -4.56
N SER A 47 -16.91 2.14 -5.75
CA SER A 47 -16.92 1.17 -6.85
C SER A 47 -15.53 0.85 -7.41
N GLN A 48 -14.55 1.73 -7.19
CA GLN A 48 -13.18 1.59 -7.67
C GLN A 48 -12.20 1.07 -6.59
N LEU A 49 -12.69 0.58 -5.45
CA LEU A 49 -11.84 0.14 -4.34
C LEU A 49 -10.81 -0.90 -4.76
N GLY A 50 -11.22 -1.93 -5.51
CA GLY A 50 -10.33 -3.02 -5.92
C GLY A 50 -9.17 -2.55 -6.80
N ILE A 51 -9.47 -1.74 -7.81
CA ILE A 51 -8.43 -1.22 -8.72
C ILE A 51 -7.49 -0.24 -8.01
N LYS A 52 -8.01 0.66 -7.15
CA LYS A 52 -7.15 1.54 -6.33
C LYS A 52 -6.23 0.74 -5.43
N PHE A 53 -6.75 -0.31 -4.80
CA PHE A 53 -5.99 -1.15 -3.89
C PHE A 53 -4.82 -1.81 -4.63
N ALA A 54 -5.10 -2.43 -5.78
CA ALA A 54 -4.07 -3.03 -6.62
C ALA A 54 -3.03 -2.00 -7.08
N LEU A 55 -3.47 -0.82 -7.55
CA LEU A 55 -2.58 0.22 -8.01
C LEU A 55 -1.65 0.74 -6.90
N HIS A 56 -2.16 1.00 -5.70
CA HIS A 56 -1.34 1.41 -4.56
C HIS A 56 -0.40 0.29 -4.09
N TYR A 57 -0.85 -0.97 -4.10
CA TYR A 57 0.01 -2.10 -3.76
C TYR A 57 1.21 -2.21 -4.70
N PHE A 58 0.99 -2.21 -6.01
CA PHE A 58 2.08 -2.26 -6.99
C PHE A 58 2.96 -1.02 -6.94
N ALA A 59 2.39 0.17 -6.76
CA ALA A 59 3.16 1.39 -6.58
C ALA A 59 4.09 1.31 -5.36
N ILE A 60 3.62 0.80 -4.22
CA ILE A 60 4.46 0.66 -3.02
C ILE A 60 5.52 -0.41 -3.19
N SER A 61 5.18 -1.57 -3.75
CA SER A 61 6.17 -2.61 -4.04
C SER A 61 7.28 -2.08 -4.97
N ALA A 62 6.91 -1.35 -6.02
CA ALA A 62 7.86 -0.70 -6.92
C ALA A 62 8.68 0.38 -6.20
N PHE A 63 8.06 1.21 -5.35
CA PHE A 63 8.76 2.19 -4.55
C PHE A 63 9.81 1.55 -3.62
N GLN A 64 9.48 0.45 -2.94
CA GLN A 64 10.41 -0.27 -2.07
C GLN A 64 11.58 -0.87 -2.86
N LEU A 65 11.32 -1.40 -4.05
CA LEU A 65 12.36 -1.93 -4.94
C LEU A 65 13.28 -0.82 -5.47
N ALA A 66 12.71 0.35 -5.76
CA ALA A 66 13.47 1.54 -6.15
C ALA A 66 14.36 2.05 -5.00
N LEU A 67 13.85 2.08 -3.76
CA LEU A 67 14.64 2.42 -2.57
C LEU A 67 15.79 1.43 -2.35
N ALA A 68 15.55 0.12 -2.52
CA ALA A 68 16.60 -0.89 -2.43
C ALA A 68 17.68 -0.68 -3.49
N GLY A 69 17.29 -0.41 -4.75
CA GLY A 69 18.21 -0.06 -5.83
C GLY A 69 19.02 1.21 -5.53
N ALA A 70 18.37 2.25 -5.01
CA ALA A 70 19.02 3.51 -4.62
C ALA A 70 20.00 3.34 -3.45
N ALA A 71 19.64 2.56 -2.43
CA ALA A 71 20.50 2.25 -1.30
C ALA A 71 21.73 1.44 -1.72
N LEU A 72 21.55 0.48 -2.63
CA LEU A 72 22.65 -0.29 -3.22
C LEU A 72 23.55 0.61 -4.08
N LEU A 73 22.97 1.51 -4.88
CA LEU A 73 23.73 2.47 -5.69
C LEU A 73 24.58 3.39 -4.81
N LEU A 74 23.98 3.95 -3.75
CA LEU A 74 24.67 4.81 -2.80
C LEU A 74 25.79 4.04 -2.07
N TYR A 75 25.53 2.80 -1.65
CA TYR A 75 26.54 1.92 -1.07
C TYR A 75 27.74 1.75 -2.02
N LEU A 76 27.49 1.44 -3.29
CA LEU A 76 28.56 1.26 -4.29
C LEU A 76 29.32 2.56 -4.54
N LEU A 77 28.67 3.71 -4.43
CA LEU A 77 29.33 5.01 -4.58
C LEU A 77 30.33 5.26 -3.45
N ILE A 78 29.94 5.01 -2.20
CA ILE A 78 30.77 5.31 -1.02
C ILE A 78 31.73 4.18 -0.63
N SER A 79 31.46 2.94 -1.04
CA SER A 79 32.28 1.78 -0.68
C SER A 79 33.58 1.77 -1.51
N PRO A 80 34.76 1.58 -0.90
CA PRO A 80 36.00 1.42 -1.64
C PRO A 80 36.04 0.06 -2.35
N GLY A 81 36.48 0.03 -3.61
CA GLY A 81 36.62 -1.20 -4.40
C GLY A 81 36.83 -0.90 -5.88
N SER A 82 37.64 -1.72 -6.56
CA SER A 82 37.96 -1.55 -7.99
C SER A 82 36.93 -2.21 -8.92
N ASP A 83 36.32 -3.32 -8.52
CA ASP A 83 35.28 -4.00 -9.30
C ASP A 83 33.88 -3.79 -8.71
N LYS A 84 33.16 -2.82 -9.26
CA LYS A 84 31.77 -2.49 -8.90
C LYS A 84 30.79 -2.78 -10.03
N GLY A 85 31.25 -3.36 -11.14
CA GLY A 85 30.47 -3.47 -12.38
C GLY A 85 29.19 -4.28 -12.19
N ALA A 86 29.29 -5.44 -11.54
CA ALA A 86 28.12 -6.27 -11.21
C ALA A 86 27.16 -5.56 -10.25
N GLY A 87 27.70 -4.84 -9.25
CA GLY A 87 26.91 -4.07 -8.30
C GLY A 87 26.09 -2.97 -8.98
N TYR A 88 26.69 -2.18 -9.86
CA TYR A 88 25.98 -1.13 -10.58
C TYR A 88 24.86 -1.70 -11.45
N ARG A 89 25.10 -2.82 -12.15
CA ARG A 89 24.07 -3.51 -12.93
C ARG A 89 22.90 -3.95 -12.06
N ALA A 90 23.17 -4.51 -10.88
CA ALA A 90 22.12 -4.89 -9.93
C ALA A 90 21.35 -3.65 -9.44
N ALA A 91 22.05 -2.59 -9.03
CA ALA A 91 21.43 -1.36 -8.55
C ALA A 91 20.51 -0.73 -9.60
N PHE A 92 20.98 -0.56 -10.84
CA PHE A 92 20.17 -0.06 -11.95
C PHE A 92 19.07 -1.03 -12.38
N GLY A 93 19.35 -2.33 -12.30
CA GLY A 93 18.38 -3.40 -12.60
C GLY A 93 17.19 -3.41 -11.64
N PHE A 94 17.36 -2.95 -10.40
CA PHE A 94 16.24 -2.66 -9.50
C PHE A 94 15.65 -1.28 -9.75
N LEU A 95 16.50 -0.23 -9.77
CA LEU A 95 16.05 1.16 -9.74
C LEU A 95 15.21 1.57 -10.97
N LEU A 96 15.67 1.22 -12.18
CA LEU A 96 15.04 1.68 -13.43
C LEU A 96 13.66 1.05 -13.67
N PRO A 97 13.49 -0.29 -13.69
CA PRO A 97 12.18 -0.88 -13.92
C PRO A 97 11.22 -0.57 -12.77
N ALA A 98 11.70 -0.53 -11.53
CA ALA A 98 10.86 -0.16 -10.39
C ALA A 98 10.38 1.30 -10.48
N GLY A 99 11.25 2.24 -10.87
CA GLY A 99 10.87 3.62 -11.13
C GLY A 99 9.81 3.76 -12.23
N LEU A 100 9.95 3.00 -13.32
CA LEU A 100 8.97 2.98 -14.41
C LEU A 100 7.61 2.44 -13.95
N VAL A 101 7.59 1.31 -13.25
CA VAL A 101 6.37 0.72 -12.70
C VAL A 101 5.71 1.68 -11.71
N LEU A 102 6.48 2.32 -10.83
CA LEU A 102 5.98 3.32 -9.90
C LEU A 102 5.31 4.48 -10.63
N ALA A 103 5.99 5.07 -11.63
CA ALA A 103 5.45 6.20 -12.40
C ALA A 103 4.15 5.84 -13.12
N LEU A 104 4.09 4.66 -13.75
CA LEU A 104 2.90 4.16 -14.42
C LEU A 104 1.71 4.04 -13.45
N HIS A 105 1.92 3.40 -12.29
CA HIS A 105 0.84 3.18 -11.33
C HIS A 105 0.36 4.48 -10.68
N LEU A 106 1.26 5.43 -10.41
CA LEU A 106 0.88 6.78 -9.96
C LEU A 106 0.10 7.54 -11.05
N GLY A 107 0.49 7.40 -12.31
CA GLY A 107 -0.25 7.97 -13.44
C GLY A 107 -1.66 7.40 -13.59
N LEU A 108 -1.82 6.09 -13.40
CA LEU A 108 -3.11 5.41 -13.42
C LEU A 108 -3.98 5.79 -12.21
N LEU A 109 -3.40 5.99 -11.02
CA LEU A 109 -4.14 6.46 -9.85
C LEU A 109 -4.81 7.82 -10.11
N ASN A 110 -4.16 8.72 -10.86
CA ASN A 110 -4.74 10.00 -11.27
C ASN A 110 -5.95 9.85 -12.22
N ARG A 111 -6.17 8.67 -12.79
CA ARG A 111 -7.35 8.34 -13.61
C ARG A 111 -8.49 7.70 -12.80
N THR A 112 -8.33 7.56 -11.48
CA THR A 112 -9.35 7.04 -10.57
C THR A 112 -9.98 8.15 -9.74
N ASN A 113 -11.02 7.85 -8.97
CA ASN A 113 -11.61 8.76 -7.98
C ASN A 113 -10.78 8.86 -6.66
N ASP A 114 -9.47 8.59 -6.66
CA ASP A 114 -8.60 8.61 -5.45
C ASP A 114 -8.50 10.01 -4.81
N ALA A 115 -8.61 11.07 -5.63
CA ALA A 115 -8.63 12.44 -5.14
C ALA A 115 -9.87 12.73 -4.27
N TYR A 116 -11.03 12.18 -4.64
CA TYR A 116 -12.32 12.41 -3.97
C TYR A 116 -12.59 11.43 -2.83
N VAL A 117 -12.16 10.17 -2.99
CA VAL A 117 -12.31 9.11 -1.99
C VAL A 117 -10.91 8.58 -1.60
N PRO A 118 -10.20 9.29 -0.69
CA PRO A 118 -8.79 9.03 -0.38
C PRO A 118 -8.59 7.91 0.65
N GLY A 119 -9.62 7.10 0.95
CA GLY A 119 -9.57 6.06 1.98
C GLY A 119 -8.44 5.06 1.76
N VAL A 120 -8.32 4.55 0.53
CA VAL A 120 -7.25 3.61 0.13
C VAL A 120 -5.88 4.30 0.16
N ARG A 121 -5.76 5.54 -0.35
CA ARG A 121 -4.51 6.31 -0.28
C ARG A 121 -4.00 6.49 1.15
N ARG A 122 -4.88 6.85 2.09
CA ARG A 122 -4.52 7.02 3.51
C ARG A 122 -4.00 5.72 4.11
N LEU A 123 -4.70 4.61 3.84
CA LEU A 123 -4.31 3.28 4.31
C LEU A 123 -2.90 2.90 3.84
N PHE A 124 -2.64 3.06 2.53
CA PHE A 124 -1.37 2.69 1.93
C PHE A 124 -0.23 3.66 2.27
N LEU A 125 -0.50 4.95 2.49
CA LEU A 125 0.53 5.86 3.03
C LEU A 125 0.96 5.46 4.44
N GLY A 126 0.01 5.07 5.31
CA GLY A 126 0.32 4.54 6.64
C GLY A 126 1.10 3.23 6.59
N TYR A 127 0.69 2.31 5.71
CA TYR A 127 1.44 1.06 5.49
C TYR A 127 2.86 1.32 4.96
N ASN A 128 3.01 2.19 3.96
CA ASN A 128 4.31 2.52 3.39
C ASN A 128 5.24 3.19 4.42
N LEU A 129 4.68 4.05 5.29
CA LEU A 129 5.41 4.65 6.40
C LEU A 129 5.93 3.58 7.37
N LEU A 130 5.08 2.61 7.73
CA LEU A 130 5.44 1.51 8.61
C LEU A 130 6.57 0.66 7.99
N VAL A 131 6.40 0.20 6.75
CA VAL A 131 7.39 -0.66 6.07
C VAL A 131 8.72 0.07 5.91
N THR A 132 8.71 1.31 5.40
CA THR A 132 9.92 2.12 5.22
C THR A 132 10.60 2.41 6.55
N GLY A 133 9.82 2.72 7.59
CA GLY A 133 10.32 2.98 8.93
C GLY A 133 10.92 1.74 9.58
N LEU A 134 10.32 0.57 9.39
CA LEU A 134 10.84 -0.70 9.89
C LEU A 134 12.20 -1.03 9.25
N VAL A 135 12.31 -0.89 7.92
CA VAL A 135 13.58 -1.12 7.22
C VAL A 135 14.65 -0.12 7.67
N GLY A 136 14.30 1.17 7.78
CA GLY A 136 15.20 2.20 8.29
C GLY A 136 15.65 1.95 9.74
N PHE A 137 14.73 1.50 10.60
CA PHE A 137 15.03 1.13 12.00
C PHE A 137 15.99 -0.06 12.08
N VAL A 138 15.77 -1.11 11.30
CA VAL A 138 16.69 -2.26 11.26
C VAL A 138 18.07 -1.84 10.74
N ALA A 139 18.13 -1.01 9.69
CA ALA A 139 19.38 -0.47 9.19
C ALA A 139 20.12 0.35 10.26
N LEU A 140 19.40 1.13 11.06
CA LEU A 140 19.94 1.89 12.19
C LEU A 140 20.52 0.95 13.26
N VAL A 141 19.78 -0.08 13.66
CA VAL A 141 20.27 -1.10 14.61
C VAL A 141 21.55 -1.77 14.11
N ILE A 142 21.58 -2.20 12.84
CA ILE A 142 22.78 -2.81 12.23
C ILE A 142 23.94 -1.80 12.19
N GLY A 143 23.67 -0.54 11.83
CA GLY A 143 24.68 0.52 11.81
C GLY A 143 25.32 0.75 13.18
N PHE A 144 24.51 0.84 14.24
CA PHE A 144 25.01 0.98 15.61
C PHE A 144 25.79 -0.26 16.08
N GLN A 145 25.32 -1.47 15.77
CA GLN A 145 26.08 -2.69 16.05
C GLN A 145 27.43 -2.69 15.35
N ALA A 146 27.48 -2.27 14.08
CA ALA A 146 28.71 -2.18 13.30
C ALA A 146 29.69 -1.11 13.83
N LEU A 147 29.18 -0.02 14.42
CA LEU A 147 30.01 1.03 15.04
C LEU A 147 30.70 0.56 16.32
N PHE A 148 30.05 -0.29 17.12
CA PHE A 148 30.60 -0.79 18.38
C PHE A 148 31.32 -2.14 18.27
N ALA A 149 31.22 -2.83 17.13
CA ALA A 149 31.97 -4.05 16.89
C ALA A 149 33.48 -3.76 16.86
N LYS A 150 34.26 -4.44 17.71
CA LYS A 150 35.73 -4.36 17.69
C LYS A 150 36.26 -4.99 16.40
N GLY A 151 36.62 -4.18 15.41
CA GLY A 151 37.21 -4.63 14.14
C GLY A 151 36.85 -3.72 12.95
N SER A 152 37.45 -3.97 11.79
CA SER A 152 37.15 -3.24 10.55
C SER A 152 35.78 -3.67 10.00
N SER A 153 34.71 -3.01 10.44
CA SER A 153 33.34 -3.20 9.92
C SER A 153 33.08 -2.39 8.63
N ARG A 154 34.14 -1.91 7.95
CA ARG A 154 34.06 -0.87 6.91
C ARG A 154 32.99 -1.16 5.83
N GLY A 155 32.86 -2.40 5.39
CA GLY A 155 31.83 -2.80 4.42
C GLY A 155 30.39 -2.72 4.98
N VAL A 156 30.16 -3.32 6.15
CA VAL A 156 28.84 -3.36 6.81
C VAL A 156 28.40 -1.96 7.22
N GLY A 157 29.33 -1.13 7.73
CA GLY A 157 29.06 0.25 8.10
C GLY A 157 28.62 1.11 6.92
N HIS A 158 29.26 0.99 5.75
CA HIS A 158 28.83 1.70 4.55
C HIS A 158 27.45 1.24 4.06
N MET A 159 27.17 -0.06 4.11
CA MET A 159 25.87 -0.60 3.71
C MET A 159 24.76 -0.14 4.65
N ALA A 160 24.97 -0.20 5.96
CA ALA A 160 24.02 0.30 6.94
C ALA A 160 23.83 1.81 6.79
N GLY A 161 24.91 2.56 6.60
CA GLY A 161 24.88 4.01 6.37
C GLY A 161 24.07 4.39 5.13
N SER A 162 24.25 3.70 4.01
CA SER A 162 23.48 3.98 2.79
C SER A 162 21.99 3.69 2.98
N MET A 163 21.65 2.58 3.66
CA MET A 163 20.28 2.22 3.99
C MET A 163 19.63 3.25 4.91
N ILE A 164 20.33 3.71 5.96
CA ILE A 164 19.83 4.76 6.88
C ILE A 164 19.55 6.05 6.12
N ILE A 165 20.45 6.49 5.23
CA ILE A 165 20.27 7.71 4.45
C ILE A 165 19.05 7.59 3.54
N VAL A 166 18.96 6.51 2.76
CA VAL A 166 17.89 6.33 1.76
C VAL A 166 16.53 6.07 2.42
N TYR A 167 16.44 5.07 3.30
CA TYR A 167 15.17 4.75 3.96
C TYR A 167 14.77 5.78 5.01
N GLY A 168 15.72 6.40 5.71
CA GLY A 168 15.44 7.47 6.68
C GLY A 168 14.88 8.72 6.00
N SER A 169 15.50 9.17 4.91
CA SER A 169 14.97 10.31 4.14
C SER A 169 13.60 10.02 3.51
N ALA A 170 13.42 8.82 2.96
CA ALA A 170 12.12 8.38 2.45
C ALA A 170 11.05 8.33 3.55
N TRP A 171 11.38 7.80 4.73
CA TRP A 171 10.46 7.73 5.87
C TRP A 171 10.02 9.13 6.31
N ILE A 172 10.95 10.09 6.42
CA ILE A 172 10.63 11.50 6.73
C ILE A 172 9.69 12.08 5.67
N ALA A 173 9.98 11.89 4.38
CA ALA A 173 9.16 12.42 3.29
C ALA A 173 7.73 11.83 3.29
N ILE A 174 7.59 10.53 3.52
CA ILE A 174 6.28 9.87 3.63
C ILE A 174 5.55 10.35 4.88
N GLY A 175 6.24 10.46 6.01
CA GLY A 175 5.68 10.93 7.27
C GLY A 175 5.15 12.36 7.17
N TRP A 176 5.92 13.22 6.49
CA TRP A 176 5.50 14.58 6.17
C TRP A 176 4.24 14.61 5.30
N LYS A 177 4.21 13.83 4.20
CA LYS A 177 3.06 13.75 3.30
C LYS A 177 1.81 13.20 4.01
N LEU A 178 1.96 12.20 4.87
CA LEU A 178 0.88 11.66 5.69
C LEU A 178 0.41 12.70 6.71
N GLY A 179 1.34 13.41 7.35
CA GLY A 179 1.06 14.51 8.27
C GLY A 179 0.24 15.61 7.61
N GLN A 180 0.61 16.05 6.42
CA GLN A 180 -0.20 17.01 5.64
C GLN A 180 -1.60 16.48 5.32
N LEU A 181 -1.72 15.19 5.00
CA LEU A 181 -3.01 14.57 4.67
C LEU A 181 -3.94 14.42 5.89
N VAL A 182 -3.37 14.23 7.08
CA VAL A 182 -4.10 14.03 8.34
C VAL A 182 -4.36 15.35 9.08
N LEU A 183 -3.38 16.25 9.09
CA LEU A 183 -3.40 17.51 9.86
C LEU A 183 -3.69 18.73 8.99
N GLY A 184 -3.21 18.76 7.75
CA GLY A 184 -3.35 19.90 6.83
C GLY A 184 -4.71 19.97 6.13
N GLY A 185 -5.51 18.89 6.20
CA GLY A 185 -6.94 18.95 5.90
C GLY A 185 -7.67 19.42 7.14
N GLY A 186 -7.98 20.71 7.22
CA GLY A 186 -8.73 21.30 8.34
C GLY A 186 -9.92 20.45 8.77
N GLY A 187 -9.88 20.00 10.02
CA GLY A 187 -11.02 19.43 10.73
C GLY A 187 -11.26 17.93 10.53
N PHE A 188 -10.94 17.17 11.58
CA PHE A 188 -11.74 16.00 11.97
C PHE A 188 -13.25 16.32 12.09
N GLY A 189 -13.65 17.61 12.07
CA GLY A 189 -15.03 18.10 12.03
C GLY A 189 -15.49 18.75 10.71
N SER A 190 -14.68 18.73 9.62
CA SER A 190 -15.11 19.20 8.29
C SER A 190 -15.13 18.06 7.25
N MET A 191 -15.44 16.84 7.69
CA MET A 191 -16.48 16.11 6.97
C MET A 191 -17.78 16.92 7.09
N GLY A 192 -17.81 18.10 6.45
CA GLY A 192 -19.06 18.68 6.01
C GLY A 192 -19.73 17.51 5.32
N ALA A 193 -20.89 17.11 5.88
CA ALA A 193 -21.74 16.12 5.27
C ALA A 193 -21.65 16.35 3.76
N PRO A 194 -21.26 15.31 2.97
CA PRO A 194 -20.99 15.47 1.53
C PRO A 194 -22.04 16.42 1.01
N PRO A 195 -21.64 17.61 0.49
CA PRO A 195 -22.50 18.80 0.40
C PRO A 195 -23.83 18.28 -0.02
N LEU A 196 -24.79 18.26 0.93
CA LEU A 196 -25.96 17.38 0.85
C LEU A 196 -26.38 17.55 -0.58
N ALA A 197 -26.09 16.54 -1.40
CA ALA A 197 -26.67 16.58 -2.70
C ALA A 197 -28.10 16.45 -2.23
N THR A 198 -28.83 17.55 -2.26
CA THR A 198 -29.92 17.66 -3.19
C THR A 198 -29.53 16.85 -4.44
N MET A 199 -29.48 15.52 -4.35
CA MET A 199 -30.59 14.69 -4.74
C MET A 199 -31.88 15.50 -4.53
N THR A 200 -32.04 16.57 -5.33
CA THR A 200 -33.21 16.65 -6.16
C THR A 200 -33.36 15.23 -6.60
N ALA A 201 -34.36 14.57 -6.03
CA ALA A 201 -34.81 13.35 -6.55
C ALA A 201 -35.12 13.67 -8.03
N ASN A 202 -34.13 13.49 -8.90
CA ASN A 202 -34.30 12.62 -10.02
C ASN A 202 -34.60 11.24 -9.42
N THR A 203 -35.74 11.12 -8.71
CA THR A 203 -36.70 10.08 -9.03
C THR A 203 -36.60 9.99 -10.54
N PRO A 204 -36.01 8.90 -11.07
CA PRO A 204 -36.12 8.63 -12.49
C PRO A 204 -37.59 8.94 -12.83
N PRO A 205 -37.89 9.80 -13.82
CA PRO A 205 -39.27 10.02 -14.20
C PRO A 205 -39.88 8.63 -14.28
N ALA A 206 -40.90 8.38 -13.42
CA ALA A 206 -41.51 7.07 -13.30
C ALA A 206 -41.66 6.56 -14.72
N PRO A 207 -41.03 5.43 -15.08
CA PRO A 207 -40.83 5.04 -16.47
C PRO A 207 -42.15 5.29 -17.17
N SER A 208 -42.15 6.30 -18.07
CA SER A 208 -43.35 6.69 -18.78
C SER A 208 -43.90 5.39 -19.29
N ALA A 209 -45.05 4.98 -18.77
CA ALA A 209 -45.65 3.70 -19.07
C ALA A 209 -46.09 3.74 -20.53
N VAL A 210 -45.12 3.69 -21.44
CA VAL A 210 -45.28 3.26 -22.81
C VAL A 210 -45.64 1.79 -22.61
N GLY A 211 -46.95 1.57 -22.67
CA GLY A 211 -47.61 0.37 -22.17
C GLY A 211 -46.81 -0.87 -22.42
N LEU A 212 -46.29 -1.45 -21.33
CA LEU A 212 -46.25 -2.89 -21.30
C LEU A 212 -47.71 -3.32 -21.51
N PRO A 213 -48.01 -4.12 -22.55
CA PRO A 213 -49.35 -4.70 -22.67
C PRO A 213 -49.68 -5.33 -21.34
N ALA A 214 -50.91 -5.10 -20.84
CA ALA A 214 -51.39 -5.65 -19.59
C ALA A 214 -51.07 -7.15 -19.58
N LEU A 215 -50.00 -7.54 -18.88
CA LEU A 215 -49.71 -8.92 -18.58
C LEU A 215 -50.88 -9.36 -17.73
N GLY A 216 -51.74 -10.14 -18.37
CA GLY A 216 -53.14 -10.28 -18.02
C GLY A 216 -53.38 -10.40 -16.53
N GLY A 217 -54.44 -9.73 -16.09
CA GLY A 217 -55.15 -10.03 -14.86
C GLY A 217 -55.69 -11.46 -14.88
N GLY A 218 -54.79 -12.44 -14.85
CA GLY A 218 -55.06 -13.75 -14.30
C GLY A 218 -55.30 -13.52 -12.83
N ALA A 219 -56.57 -13.28 -12.49
CA ALA A 219 -57.07 -13.40 -11.13
C ALA A 219 -56.58 -14.73 -10.58
N TYR A 220 -55.61 -14.70 -9.68
CA TYR A 220 -55.37 -15.86 -8.84
C TYR A 220 -56.67 -16.08 -8.05
N PRO A 221 -57.30 -17.26 -8.15
CA PRO A 221 -58.49 -17.55 -7.36
C PRO A 221 -58.14 -17.37 -5.87
N PRO A 222 -59.06 -16.82 -5.06
CA PRO A 222 -58.89 -16.74 -3.62
C PRO A 222 -58.51 -18.11 -3.06
N ILE A 223 -57.43 -18.16 -2.28
CA ILE A 223 -57.01 -19.38 -1.58
C ILE A 223 -58.14 -19.76 -0.63
N ASP A 224 -58.80 -20.89 -0.89
CA ASP A 224 -59.86 -21.42 -0.02
C ASP A 224 -59.21 -22.02 1.25
N PRO A 225 -59.43 -21.44 2.44
CA PRO A 225 -58.84 -21.93 3.68
C PRO A 225 -59.36 -23.32 4.10
N THR A 226 -60.40 -23.86 3.45
CA THR A 226 -60.94 -25.19 3.76
C THR A 226 -60.08 -26.36 3.22
N GLN A 227 -59.06 -26.09 2.40
CA GLN A 227 -58.14 -27.14 1.91
C GLN A 227 -56.98 -27.48 2.86
N GLN A 228 -56.89 -26.84 4.04
CA GLN A 228 -55.96 -27.29 5.08
C GLN A 228 -56.57 -28.46 5.85
N GLY A 229 -56.27 -29.67 5.38
CA GLY A 229 -56.66 -30.91 6.05
C GLY A 229 -56.06 -31.03 7.46
N PRO A 230 -56.69 -31.81 8.35
CA PRO A 230 -56.23 -32.00 9.72
C PRO A 230 -54.89 -32.73 9.75
N THR A 231 -53.93 -32.16 10.48
CA THR A 231 -52.68 -32.79 10.91
C THR A 231 -52.90 -33.74 12.06
#